data_AF-A0A918I3Y4-F1
#
_entry.id   AF-A0A918I3Y4-F1
#
_cell.length_a   1.000
_cell.length_b   1.000
_cell.length_c   1.000
_cell.angle_alpha   90.00
_cell.angle_beta   90.00
_cell.angle_gamma   90.00
#
_symmetry.space_group_name_H-M   'P 1'
#
loop_
_entity.id
_entity.type
_entity.pdbx_description
1 polymer ?
#
loop_
_entity_poly.entity_id
_entity_poly.type
_entity_poly.pdbx_seq_one_letter_code
_entity_poly.pdbx_strand_id
1 'polypeptide(L)' 'MAKYYAAFLDGDYEEIAADLVERSGSDYIVYRAGEVAGYIPVANVRSLLREDTRTAR' A
#
# COMPACT_ATOMS: atom_id res chain seq x y z
N MET A 1 11.00 2.19 7.92
CA MET A 1 10.27 2.30 6.64
C MET A 1 9.07 1.37 6.76
N ALA A 2 7.85 1.88 6.61
CA ALA A 2 6.67 1.02 6.67
C ALA A 2 6.66 0.09 5.46
N LYS A 3 6.09 -1.10 5.60
CA LYS A 3 5.87 -2.01 4.47
C LYS A 3 4.37 -2.13 4.25
N TYR A 4 3.95 -2.11 2.99
CA TYR A 4 2.55 -2.35 2.63
C TYR A 4 2.49 -3.58 1.73
N TYR A 5 1.51 -4.45 1.96
CA TYR A 5 1.22 -5.58 1.09
C TYR A 5 -0.16 -5.37 0.48
N ALA A 6 -0.22 -5.24 -0.84
CA ALA A 6 -1.47 -5.18 -1.58
C ALA A 6 -1.80 -6.57 -2.13
N ALA A 7 -2.99 -7.06 -1.79
CA ALA A 7 -3.59 -8.22 -2.43
C ALA A 7 -4.54 -7.73 -3.52
N PHE A 8 -4.29 -8.09 -4.77
CA PHE A 8 -5.09 -7.71 -5.92
C PHE A 8 -6.23 -8.71 -6.19
N LEU A 9 -7.21 -8.30 -6.97
CA LEU A 9 -8.39 -9.12 -7.29
C LEU A 9 -8.08 -10.31 -8.22
N ASP A 10 -7.02 -10.22 -9.01
CA ASP A 10 -6.50 -11.30 -9.85
C ASP A 10 -5.81 -12.42 -9.04
N GLY A 11 -5.58 -12.18 -7.75
CA GLY A 11 -4.93 -13.13 -6.85
C GLY A 11 -3.44 -12.87 -6.64
N ASP A 12 -2.88 -11.84 -7.30
CA ASP A 12 -1.49 -11.44 -7.10
C ASP A 12 -1.29 -10.65 -5.81
N TYR A 13 -0.08 -10.73 -5.26
CA TYR A 13 0.34 -10.00 -4.08
C TYR A 13 1.60 -9.21 -4.39
N GLU A 14 1.59 -7.91 -4.05
CA GLU A 14 2.75 -7.03 -4.24
C GLU A 14 3.17 -6.37 -2.93
N GLU A 15 4.47 -6.40 -2.65
CA GLU A 15 5.09 -5.61 -1.60
C GLU A 15 5.36 -4.19 -2.11
N ILE A 16 4.70 -3.22 -1.50
CA ILE A 16 4.85 -1.80 -1.79
C ILE A 16 5.76 -1.21 -0.72
N ALA A 17 7.01 -0.93 -1.10
CA ALA A 17 7.90 -0.11 -0.29
C ALA A 17 7.35 1.33 -0.28
N ALA A 18 6.86 1.82 0.86
CA ALA A 18 6.31 3.17 0.98
C ALA A 18 6.40 3.68 2.41
N ASP A 19 6.53 5.00 2.58
CA ASP A 19 6.44 5.61 3.90
C ASP A 19 4.99 5.74 4.34
N LEU A 20 4.11 6.06 3.39
CA LEU A 20 2.68 6.23 3.58
C LEU A 20 1.91 5.74 2.34
N VAL A 21 0.78 5.08 2.57
CA VAL A 21 -0.23 4.87 1.55
C VAL A 21 -1.53 5.48 2.05
N GLU A 22 -2.08 6.45 1.31
CA GLU A 22 -3.33 7.13 1.65
C GLU A 22 -4.38 6.82 0.59
N ARG A 23 -5.62 6.54 1.02
CA ARG A 23 -6.74 6.41 0.08
C ARG A 23 -7.33 7.78 -0.22
N SER A 24 -7.38 8.14 -1.49
CA SER A 24 -8.02 9.37 -1.99
C SER A 24 -8.92 9.04 -3.18
N GLY A 25 -10.24 9.12 -2.97
CA GLY A 25 -11.22 8.81 -4.00
C GLY A 25 -11.12 7.36 -4.51
N SER A 26 -10.82 7.22 -5.80
CA SER A 26 -10.67 5.96 -6.53
C SER A 26 -9.30 5.30 -6.39
N ASP A 27 -8.34 5.95 -5.75
CA ASP A 27 -6.95 5.54 -5.78
C ASP A 27 -6.33 5.48 -4.37
N TYR A 28 -5.37 4.57 -4.22
CA TYR A 28 -4.37 4.63 -3.16
C TYR A 28 -3.16 5.40 -3.68
N ILE A 29 -2.81 6.49 -3.01
CA ILE A 29 -1.63 7.31 -3.30
C ILE A 29 -0.47 6.77 -2.47
N VAL A 30 0.62 6.40 -3.13
CA VAL A 30 1.83 5.86 -2.51
C VAL A 30 2.86 6.97 -2.36
N TYR A 31 3.36 7.18 -1.14
CA TYR A 31 4.37 8.18 -0.83
C TYR A 31 5.73 7.54 -0.49
N ARG A 32 6.81 8.11 -1.04
CA ARG A 32 8.21 7.76 -0.70
C ARG A 32 9.01 9.04 -0.51
N ALA A 33 9.78 9.12 0.58
CA ALA A 33 10.57 10.28 0.97
C ALA A 33 9.77 11.60 1.01
N GLY A 34 8.46 11.53 1.30
CA GLY A 34 7.56 12.68 1.33
C GLY A 34 6.99 13.09 -0.04
N GLU A 35 7.34 12.39 -1.11
CA GLU A 35 6.85 12.65 -2.47
C GLU A 35 5.89 11.55 -2.94
N VAL A 36 5.03 11.87 -3.90
CA VAL A 36 4.15 10.88 -4.54
C VAL A 36 5.00 9.99 -5.45
N ALA A 37 5.04 8.70 -5.13
CA ALA A 37 5.77 7.69 -5.88
C ALA A 37 4.88 6.89 -6.84
N GLY A 38 3.56 6.87 -6.63
CA GLY A 38 2.65 6.14 -7.49
C GLY A 38 1.19 6.17 -7.05
N TYR A 39 0.34 5.57 -7.87
CA TYR A 39 -1.10 5.44 -7.67
C TYR A 39 -1.53 4.00 -7.94
N ILE A 40 -2.40 3.46 -7.08
CA ILE A 40 -2.95 2.12 -7.23
C ILE A 40 -4.48 2.22 -7.23
N PRO A 41 -5.15 1.81 -8.32
CA PRO A 41 -6.62 1.87 -8.37
C PRO A 41 -7.24 1.00 -7.28
N VAL A 42 -8.10 1.59 -6.44
CA VAL A 42 -8.81 0.88 -5.36
C VAL A 42 -9.64 -0.27 -5.92
N ALA A 43 -10.19 -0.10 -7.13
CA ALA A 43 -10.99 -1.12 -7.81
C ALA A 43 -10.23 -2.42 -8.06
N ASN A 44 -8.89 -2.40 -8.08
CA ASN A 44 -8.06 -3.58 -8.32
C ASN A 44 -7.57 -4.22 -7.01
N VAL A 45 -7.67 -3.52 -5.87
CA VAL A 45 -7.12 -3.96 -4.59
C VAL A 45 -8.21 -4.61 -3.75
N ARG A 46 -8.02 -5.88 -3.41
CA ARG A 46 -8.89 -6.63 -2.51
C ARG A 46 -8.65 -6.29 -1.05
N SER A 47 -7.38 -6.18 -0.66
CA SER A 47 -6.96 -5.88 0.71
C SER A 47 -5.60 -5.19 0.70
N LEU A 48 -5.40 -4.24 1.61
CA LEU A 48 -4.13 -3.55 1.80
C LEU A 48 -3.75 -3.66 3.28
N LEU A 49 -2.64 -4.34 3.55
CA LEU A 49 -2.11 -4.50 4.90
C LEU A 49 -0.88 -3.61 5.08
N ARG A 50 -0.85 -2.82 6.15
CA ARG A 50 0.36 -2.14 6.60
C ARG A 50 1.06 -3.01 7.63
N GLU A 51 2.28 -3.41 7.33
CA GLU A 51 3.20 -3.98 8.30
C GLU A 51 3.98 -2.82 8.93
N ASP A 52 3.45 -2.34 10.06
CA ASP A 52 4.26 -1.62 11.03
C ASP A 52 5.11 -2.66 11.75
N THR A 53 6.42 -2.43 11.88
CA THR A 53 7.33 -3.26 12.71
C THR A 53 7.02 -3.16 14.21
N ARG A 54 5.76 -3.39 14.60
CA ARG A 54 5.26 -3.48 15.97
C ARG A 54 4.13 -4.50 16.07
N THR A 55 4.50 -5.77 15.96
CA THR A 55 3.98 -6.83 16.84
C THR A 55 5.09 -7.88 16.92
N ALA A 56 6.05 -7.73 17.84
CA ALA A 56 5.97 -8.20 19.23
C ALA A 56 5.77 -9.72 19.33
N ARG A 57 6.88 -10.44 19.41
CA ARG A 57 7.09 -11.47 20.41
C ARG A 57 8.50 -11.34 20.96
#